data_AF-A0A975KPE4-F1
#
_entry.id   AF-A0A975KPE4-F1
#
_cell.length_a   1.000
_cell.length_b   1.000
_cell.length_c   1.000
_cell.angle_alpha   90.00
_cell.angle_beta   90.00
_cell.angle_gamma   90.00
#
_symmetry.space_group_name_H-M   'P 1'
#
loop_
_entity.id
_entity.type
_entity.pdbx_description
1 polymer ?
#
loop_
_entity_poly.entity_id
_entity_poly.type
_entity_poly.pdbx_seq_one_letter_code
_entity_poly.pdbx_strand_id
1 'polypeptide(L)'
;MSTEHGPIYTKMLPALQSKMNEFHLYGYTTVTVEDIWIYCVRKIWRKKDVSEMRSYQITNDILQILPAAFMTYTQIEAQRNSDWFSDLNSTDLQILLNPKKDVENEE
;
A
#
# COMPACT_ATOMS: atom_id res chain seq x y z
N MET A 1 -5.27 -6.96 6.23
CA MET A 1 -4.23 -6.00 6.65
C MET A 1 -4.86 -5.09 7.69
N SER A 2 -4.14 -4.95 8.78
CA SER A 2 -4.56 -4.65 10.14
C SER A 2 -5.39 -3.37 10.34
N THR A 3 -6.32 -3.44 11.28
CA THR A 3 -7.27 -2.42 11.76
C THR A 3 -6.63 -1.23 12.52
N GLU A 4 -5.31 -1.01 12.39
CA GLU A 4 -4.49 -0.15 13.27
C GLU A 4 -4.84 1.34 13.15
N HIS A 5 -5.46 1.76 12.03
CA HIS A 5 -5.77 3.16 11.78
C HIS A 5 -7.22 3.43 11.38
N GLY A 6 -8.13 2.46 11.58
CA GLY A 6 -9.54 2.58 11.18
C GLY A 6 -10.21 3.89 11.64
N PRO A 7 -10.13 4.25 12.94
CA PRO A 7 -10.75 5.49 13.43
C PRO A 7 -10.18 6.77 12.80
N ILE A 8 -8.86 6.81 12.56
CA ILE A 8 -8.19 7.95 11.96
C ILE A 8 -8.56 8.06 10.47
N TYR A 9 -8.57 6.94 9.76
CA TYR A 9 -8.99 6.86 8.37
C TYR A 9 -10.41 7.42 8.19
N THR A 10 -11.37 6.96 9.00
CA THR A 10 -12.76 7.45 8.94
C THR A 10 -12.83 8.97 9.18
N LYS A 11 -12.06 9.50 10.13
CA LYS A 11 -12.00 10.94 10.40
C LYS A 11 -11.41 11.73 9.22
N MET A 12 -10.48 11.15 8.48
CA MET A 12 -9.78 11.80 7.37
C MET A 12 -10.47 11.62 6.00
N LEU A 13 -11.56 10.84 5.93
CA LEU A 13 -12.33 10.62 4.70
C LEU A 13 -12.64 11.91 3.91
N PRO A 14 -13.06 13.04 4.53
CA PRO A 14 -13.33 14.26 3.77
C PRO A 14 -12.10 14.79 3.01
N ALA A 15 -10.92 14.74 3.63
CA ALA A 15 -9.67 15.18 3.00
C ALA A 15 -9.22 14.20 1.91
N LEU A 16 -9.36 12.90 2.17
CA LEU A 16 -9.05 11.84 1.20
C LEU A 16 -9.94 11.93 -0.03
N GLN A 17 -11.26 12.12 0.14
CA GLN A 17 -12.21 12.30 -0.95
C GLN A 17 -11.92 13.56 -1.76
N SER A 18 -11.63 14.68 -1.08
CA SER A 18 -11.23 15.93 -1.75
C SER A 18 -10.00 15.71 -2.63
N LYS A 19 -8.96 15.05 -2.08
CA LYS A 19 -7.75 14.73 -2.83
C LYS A 19 -8.02 13.75 -3.98
N MET A 20 -8.80 12.70 -3.77
CA MET A 20 -9.21 11.76 -4.84
C MET A 20 -9.90 12.50 -5.99
N ASN A 21 -10.84 13.40 -5.70
CA ASN A 21 -11.51 14.20 -6.72
C ASN A 21 -10.53 15.08 -7.51
N GLU A 22 -9.52 15.64 -6.84
CA GLU A 22 -8.43 16.38 -7.50
C GLU A 22 -7.62 15.47 -8.44
N PHE A 23 -7.25 14.25 -8.01
CA PHE A 23 -6.61 13.25 -8.89
C PHE A 23 -7.47 12.95 -10.12
N HIS A 24 -8.77 12.73 -9.93
CA HIS A 24 -9.71 12.44 -11.01
C HIS A 24 -9.84 13.61 -11.97
N LEU A 25 -9.82 14.85 -11.45
CA LEU A 25 -9.82 16.07 -12.27
C LEU A 25 -8.59 16.15 -13.18
N TYR A 26 -7.43 15.67 -12.73
CA TYR A 26 -6.22 15.57 -13.54
C TYR A 26 -6.18 14.34 -14.47
N GLY A 27 -7.26 13.55 -14.54
CA GLY A 27 -7.38 12.39 -15.42
C GLY A 27 -7.01 11.05 -14.79
N TYR A 28 -6.62 11.01 -13.52
CA TYR A 28 -6.27 9.78 -12.80
C TYR A 28 -7.51 9.11 -12.19
N THR A 29 -8.47 8.71 -13.04
CA THR A 29 -9.82 8.26 -12.62
C THR A 29 -9.86 6.95 -11.84
N THR A 30 -8.79 6.16 -11.87
CA THR A 30 -8.71 4.86 -11.18
C THR A 30 -8.22 4.97 -9.73
N VAL A 31 -7.75 6.14 -9.31
CA VAL A 31 -7.21 6.35 -7.96
C VAL A 31 -8.35 6.30 -6.93
N THR A 32 -8.19 5.50 -5.88
CA THR A 32 -9.16 5.39 -4.78
C THR A 32 -8.70 6.13 -3.52
N VAL A 33 -9.61 6.39 -2.59
CA VAL A 33 -9.26 6.97 -1.28
C VAL A 33 -8.37 6.02 -0.47
N GLU A 34 -8.53 4.71 -0.66
CA GLU A 34 -7.71 3.66 -0.06
C GLU A 34 -6.27 3.72 -0.58
N ASP A 35 -6.08 3.89 -1.89
CA ASP A 35 -4.74 3.99 -2.48
C ASP A 35 -3.97 5.21 -1.92
N ILE A 36 -4.66 6.34 -1.79
CA ILE A 36 -4.10 7.56 -1.21
C ILE A 36 -3.73 7.33 0.25
N TRP A 37 -4.61 6.70 1.04
CA TRP A 37 -4.32 6.39 2.44
C TRP A 37 -3.11 5.45 2.58
N ILE A 38 -3.04 4.41 1.76
CA ILE A 38 -1.92 3.46 1.73
C ILE A 38 -0.62 4.21 1.41
N TYR A 39 -0.64 5.13 0.43
CA TYR A 39 0.50 5.97 0.11
C TYR A 39 0.95 6.81 1.31
N CYS A 40 0.02 7.45 2.02
CA CYS A 40 0.35 8.23 3.21
C CYS A 40 1.05 7.37 4.27
N VAL A 41 0.46 6.23 4.63
CA VAL A 41 1.01 5.34 5.67
C VAL A 41 2.36 4.76 5.26
N ARG A 42 2.48 4.25 4.03
CA ARG A 42 3.69 3.50 3.58
C ARG A 42 4.83 4.40 3.13
N LYS A 43 4.54 5.60 2.61
CA LYS A 43 5.54 6.51 2.05
C LYS A 43 5.73 7.76 2.89
N ILE A 44 4.68 8.53 3.14
CA ILE A 44 4.78 9.85 3.81
C ILE A 44 5.08 9.68 5.30
N TRP A 45 4.43 8.71 5.95
CA TRP A 45 4.48 8.48 7.40
C TRP A 45 5.27 7.23 7.76
N ARG A 46 6.09 6.68 6.84
CA ARG A 46 6.86 5.45 7.04
C ARG A 46 7.67 5.41 8.35
N LYS A 47 8.09 6.57 8.86
CA LYS A 47 8.90 6.72 10.08
C LYS A 47 8.16 7.49 11.19
N LYS A 48 6.84 7.65 11.09
CA LYS A 48 6.01 8.36 12.06
C LYS A 48 5.00 7.39 12.67
N ASP A 49 4.66 7.60 13.93
CA ASP A 49 3.51 6.94 14.54
C ASP A 49 2.25 7.75 14.19
N VAL A 50 1.39 7.18 13.34
CA VAL A 50 0.15 7.81 12.88
C VAL A 50 -0.81 8.10 14.05
N SER A 51 -0.74 7.31 15.14
CA SER A 51 -1.60 7.49 16.31
C SER A 51 -1.25 8.74 17.14
N GLU A 52 0.00 9.18 17.07
CA GLU A 52 0.48 10.37 17.77
C GLU A 52 0.34 11.65 16.93
N MET A 53 0.11 11.52 15.63
CA MET A 53 -0.03 12.66 14.72
C MET A 53 -1.30 13.46 14.99
N ARG A 54 -1.19 14.79 14.95
CA ARG A 54 -2.34 15.67 15.11
C ARG A 54 -3.20 15.65 13.85
N SER A 55 -4.52 15.71 14.01
CA SER A 55 -5.45 15.64 12.86
C SER A 55 -5.17 16.70 11.78
N TYR A 56 -4.80 17.93 12.17
CA TYR A 56 -4.46 18.98 11.19
C TYR A 56 -3.20 18.65 10.39
N GLN A 57 -2.22 17.96 10.98
CA GLN A 57 -1.00 17.54 10.28
C GLN A 57 -1.35 16.47 9.25
N ILE A 58 -2.17 15.49 9.64
CA ILE A 58 -2.62 14.42 8.74
C ILE A 58 -3.41 15.02 7.57
N THR A 59 -4.38 15.90 7.85
CA THR A 59 -5.15 16.59 6.80
C THR A 59 -4.25 17.39 5.88
N ASN A 60 -3.31 18.16 6.43
CA ASN A 60 -2.36 18.94 5.61
C ASN A 60 -1.48 18.03 4.73
N ASP A 61 -0.93 16.96 5.30
CA ASP A 61 -0.11 16.00 4.56
C ASP A 61 -0.89 15.37 3.40
N ILE A 62 -2.17 15.01 3.61
CA ILE A 62 -3.06 14.48 2.57
C ILE A 62 -3.30 15.52 1.47
N LEU A 63 -3.65 16.75 1.83
CA LEU A 63 -3.99 17.79 0.85
C LEU A 63 -2.77 18.33 0.08
N GLN A 64 -1.56 18.14 0.60
CA GLN A 64 -0.31 18.53 -0.09
C GLN A 64 0.24 17.45 -1.04
N ILE A 65 -0.41 16.29 -1.15
CA ILE A 65 0.01 15.24 -2.08
C ILE A 65 0.00 15.78 -3.51
N LEU A 66 1.16 15.69 -4.17
CA LEU A 66 1.34 16.01 -5.58
C LEU A 66 1.00 14.78 -6.43
N PRO A 67 0.16 14.91 -7.47
CA PRO A 67 -0.20 13.77 -8.32
C PRO A 67 1.00 13.05 -8.93
N ALA A 68 1.99 13.81 -9.43
CA ALA A 68 3.21 13.23 -9.99
C ALA A 68 3.97 12.35 -8.98
N ALA A 69 4.11 12.82 -7.73
CA ALA A 69 4.83 12.09 -6.68
C ALA A 69 4.11 10.80 -6.26
N PHE A 70 2.76 10.85 -6.21
CA PHE A 70 1.94 9.68 -5.97
C PHE A 70 2.10 8.65 -7.11
N MET A 71 2.00 9.09 -8.37
CA MET A 71 2.11 8.20 -9.54
C MET A 71 3.48 7.54 -9.65
N THR A 72 4.56 8.28 -9.39
CA THR A 72 5.90 7.69 -9.36
C THR A 72 6.01 6.59 -8.30
N TYR A 73 5.43 6.81 -7.12
CA TYR A 73 5.44 5.79 -6.07
C TYR A 73 4.64 4.56 -6.45
N THR A 74 3.40 4.73 -6.94
CA THR A 74 2.54 3.59 -7.29
C THR A 74 3.15 2.76 -8.42
N GLN A 75 3.80 3.38 -9.40
CA GLN A 75 4.52 2.68 -10.46
C GLN A 75 5.69 1.84 -9.92
N ILE A 76 6.51 2.41 -9.03
CA ILE A 76 7.64 1.70 -8.42
C ILE A 76 7.15 0.50 -7.59
N GLU A 77 6.07 0.67 -6.82
CA GLU A 77 5.54 -0.42 -6.00
C GLU A 77 4.91 -1.53 -6.86
N ALA A 78 4.25 -1.17 -7.97
CA ALA A 78 3.74 -2.15 -8.92
C ALA A 78 4.87 -3.00 -9.54
N GLN A 79 6.00 -2.35 -9.89
CA GLN A 79 7.19 -3.05 -10.40
C GLN A 79 7.80 -3.98 -9.35
N ARG A 80 7.97 -3.51 -8.10
CA ARG A 80 8.49 -4.36 -7.02
C ARG A 80 7.61 -5.59 -6.76
N ASN A 81 6.30 -5.41 -6.80
CA ASN A 81 5.37 -6.52 -6.61
C ASN A 81 5.44 -7.50 -7.80
N SER A 82 5.57 -7.02 -9.05
CA SER A 82 5.77 -7.92 -10.19
C SER A 82 7.09 -8.69 -10.10
N ASP A 83 8.16 -8.03 -9.65
CA ASP A 83 9.48 -8.64 -9.52
C ASP A 83 9.47 -9.75 -8.44
N TRP A 84 8.81 -9.52 -7.30
CA TRP A 84 8.66 -10.52 -6.23
C TRP A 84 7.92 -11.79 -6.67
N PHE A 85 6.87 -11.66 -7.49
CA PHE A 85 6.20 -12.84 -8.07
C PHE A 85 7.04 -13.50 -9.18
N SER A 86 7.93 -12.76 -9.83
CA SER A 86 8.80 -13.30 -10.88
C SER A 86 10.00 -14.08 -10.33
N ASP A 87 10.56 -13.65 -9.19
CA ASP A 87 11.66 -14.34 -8.50
C ASP A 87 11.21 -15.68 -7.91
N LEU A 88 9.94 -15.80 -7.57
CA LEU A 88 9.31 -17.06 -7.16
C LEU A 88 8.88 -17.83 -8.41
N ASN A 89 9.84 -18.46 -9.10
CA ASN A 89 9.52 -19.42 -10.15
C ASN A 89 8.52 -20.44 -9.56
N SER A 90 7.47 -20.75 -10.32
CA SER A 90 6.43 -21.70 -9.93
C SER A 90 7.00 -23.02 -9.43
N THR A 91 8.17 -23.41 -9.94
CA THR A 91 8.95 -24.57 -9.49
C THR A 91 9.47 -24.45 -8.05
N ASP A 92 10.05 -23.31 -7.67
CA ASP A 92 10.62 -23.11 -6.33
C ASP A 92 9.52 -23.00 -5.26
N LEU A 93 8.39 -22.37 -5.60
CA LEU A 93 7.20 -22.36 -4.76
C LEU A 93 6.60 -23.76 -4.58
N GLN A 94 6.56 -24.57 -5.64
CA GLN A 94 6.08 -25.96 -5.56
C GLN A 94 6.97 -26.82 -4.67
N ILE A 95 8.28 -26.59 -4.66
CA ILE A 95 9.23 -27.29 -3.79
C ILE A 95 9.00 -26.93 -2.31
N LEU A 96 8.77 -25.65 -1.99
CA LEU A 96 8.53 -25.19 -0.61
C LEU A 96 7.16 -25.63 -0.05
N LEU A 97 6.13 -25.66 -0.90
CA LEU A 97 4.76 -26.02 -0.50
C LEU A 97 4.56 -27.54 -0.39
N ASN A 98 5.39 -28.32 -1.06
CA ASN A 98 5.35 -29.77 -0.99
C ASN A 98 6.72 -30.31 -0.57
N PRO A 99 7.06 -30.28 0.74
CA PRO A 99 8.20 -31.03 1.25
C PRO A 99 7.90 -32.49 0.96
N LYS A 100 8.50 -33.05 -0.10
CA LYS A 100 8.37 -34.47 -0.37
C LYS A 100 8.90 -35.21 0.86
N LYS A 101 8.01 -36.03 1.43
CA LYS A 101 8.32 -37.15 2.30
C LYS A 101 9.68 -37.74 1.92
N ASP A 102 10.65 -37.64 2.81
CA ASP A 102 11.70 -38.62 2.85
C ASP A 102 11.01 -39.96 3.06
N VAL A 103 11.16 -40.83 2.07
CA VAL A 103 10.66 -42.20 2.07
C VAL A 103 11.57 -42.96 3.04
N GLU A 104 11.22 -42.94 4.33
CA GLU A 104 11.58 -44.00 5.26
C GLU A 104 10.71 -45.20 4.93
N ASN A 105 11.26 -46.17 4.20
CA ASN A 105 10.86 -47.56 4.31
C ASN A 105 12.12 -48.33 4.69
N GLU A 106 12.24 -48.60 5.99
CA GLU A 106 13.02 -49.72 6.52
C GLU A 106 12.43 -51.03 5.98
N GLU A 107 13.25 -51.83 5.31
CA GLU A 107 13.37 -53.29 5.48
C GLU A 107 14.62 -53.81 4.75
#